data_AF-A0A7X3ZEL4-F1
#
_entry.id   AF-A0A7X3ZEL4-F1
#
_cell.length_a   1.000
_cell.length_b   1.000
_cell.length_c   1.000
_cell.angle_alpha   90.00
_cell.angle_beta   90.00
_cell.angle_gamma   90.00
#
_symmetry.space_group_name_H-M   'P 1'
#
loop_
_entity.id
_entity.type
_entity.pdbx_description
1 polymer ?
#
loop_
_entity_poly.entity_id
_entity_poly.type
_entity_poly.pdbx_seq_one_letter_code
_entity_poly.pdbx_strand_id
1 'polypeptide(L)'
;MAVLLVLPAIWPLIGHLLLKWEWLTSKILLPYPTAWDFYFTRRKPCFVLFHLKNGAKLGGFYNTESYATSYPREGDIYVQTIYPVDENGEFGDPIEDSAGAIIRKDQYELVEFFSIPEGENNEPEDQ
;
A
#
# COMPACT_ATOMS: atom_id res chain seq x y z
N MET A 1 -23.62 46.51 -25.74
CA MET A 1 -23.67 46.29 -24.27
C MET A 1 -24.28 44.93 -23.88
N ALA A 2 -24.24 43.89 -24.72
CA ALA A 2 -24.73 42.54 -24.34
C ALA A 2 -23.58 41.58 -23.93
N VAL A 3 -22.36 41.83 -24.42
CA VAL A 3 -21.19 40.96 -24.23
C VAL A 3 -20.75 40.84 -22.76
N LEU A 4 -21.07 41.84 -21.91
CA LEU A 4 -20.64 41.91 -20.52
C LEU A 4 -21.46 41.04 -19.55
N LEU A 5 -22.62 40.52 -19.98
CA LEU A 5 -23.51 39.71 -19.14
C LEU A 5 -23.48 38.21 -19.45
N VAL A 6 -23.03 37.83 -20.65
CA VAL A 6 -23.04 36.43 -21.07
C VAL A 6 -21.83 35.66 -20.51
N LEU A 7 -20.69 36.34 -20.35
CA LEU A 7 -19.44 35.77 -19.83
C LEU A 7 -19.53 35.15 -18.42
N PRO A 8 -20.13 35.80 -17.40
CA PRO A 8 -20.20 35.22 -16.06
C PRO A 8 -21.20 34.06 -15.93
N ALA A 9 -22.19 33.95 -16.83
CA ALA A 9 -23.17 32.88 -16.83
C ALA A 9 -22.69 31.62 -17.58
N ILE A 10 -21.86 31.79 -18.61
CA ILE A 10 -21.31 30.67 -19.38
C ILE A 10 -20.16 29.98 -18.64
N TRP A 11 -19.36 30.72 -17.86
CA TRP A 11 -18.23 30.17 -17.10
C TRP A 11 -18.58 28.97 -16.18
N PRO A 12 -19.64 29.04 -15.34
CA PRO A 12 -20.03 27.90 -14.51
C PRO A 12 -20.57 26.71 -15.31
N LEU A 13 -21.25 26.95 -16.43
CA LEU A 13 -21.75 25.88 -17.31
C LEU A 13 -20.61 25.16 -18.04
N ILE A 14 -19.61 25.91 -18.52
CA ILE A 14 -18.39 25.38 -19.14
C ILE A 14 -17.59 24.59 -18.11
N GLY A 15 -17.39 25.13 -16.90
CA GLY A 15 -16.70 24.42 -15.82
C GLY A 15 -17.39 23.13 -15.43
N HIS A 16 -18.72 23.14 -15.31
CA HIS A 16 -19.51 21.95 -14.96
C HIS A 16 -19.51 20.89 -16.07
N LEU A 17 -19.42 21.29 -17.35
CA LEU A 17 -19.30 20.36 -18.48
C LEU A 17 -17.88 19.80 -18.63
N LEU A 18 -16.86 20.63 -18.39
CA LEU A 18 -15.44 20.23 -18.36
C LEU A 18 -15.13 19.26 -17.22
N LEU A 19 -15.74 19.46 -16.04
CA LEU A 19 -15.59 18.57 -14.88
C LEU A 19 -16.28 17.21 -15.06
N LYS A 20 -17.25 17.09 -15.98
CA LYS A 20 -17.90 15.83 -16.34
C LYS A 20 -17.15 15.02 -17.40
N TRP A 21 -16.06 15.56 -17.93
CA TRP A 21 -15.27 14.88 -18.95
C TRP A 21 -14.28 13.92 -18.27
N GLU A 22 -14.65 12.64 -18.18
CA GLU A 22 -13.87 11.57 -17.51
C GLU A 22 -12.41 11.47 -18.02
N TRP A 23 -12.18 11.88 -19.27
CA TRP A 23 -10.84 12.06 -19.83
C TRP A 23 -10.05 13.13 -19.04
N LEU A 24 -10.59 14.33 -18.80
CA LEU A 24 -9.82 15.40 -18.16
C LEU A 24 -9.54 15.11 -16.68
N THR A 25 -10.47 14.48 -15.96
CA THR A 25 -10.30 14.14 -14.54
C THR A 25 -9.29 13.02 -14.33
N SER A 26 -9.23 12.02 -15.22
CA SER A 26 -8.25 10.93 -15.12
C SER A 26 -6.79 11.36 -15.27
N LYS A 27 -6.52 12.55 -15.83
CA LYS A 27 -5.15 13.12 -15.90
C LYS A 27 -4.77 14.02 -14.72
N ILE A 28 -5.72 14.46 -13.91
CA ILE A 28 -5.49 15.43 -12.82
C ILE A 28 -5.58 14.77 -11.44
N LEU A 29 -6.27 13.63 -11.33
CA LEU A 29 -6.31 12.83 -10.12
C LEU A 29 -5.05 11.96 -10.03
N LEU A 30 -4.22 12.20 -9.02
CA LEU A 30 -3.23 11.22 -8.59
C LEU A 30 -3.99 9.89 -8.37
N PRO A 31 -3.64 8.79 -9.07
CA PRO A 31 -4.39 7.54 -8.97
C PRO A 31 -4.37 6.94 -7.56
N TYR A 32 -3.43 7.39 -6.71
CA TYR A 32 -3.25 6.96 -5.34
C TYR A 32 -3.26 8.18 -4.40
N PRO A 33 -4.09 8.18 -3.35
CA PRO A 33 -4.10 9.25 -2.35
C PRO A 33 -2.75 9.41 -1.65
N THR A 34 -2.05 8.29 -1.39
CA THR A 34 -0.80 8.27 -0.62
C THR A 34 0.23 7.28 -1.18
N ALA A 35 1.49 7.43 -0.75
CA ALA A 35 2.56 6.48 -1.09
C ALA A 35 2.26 5.06 -0.59
N TRP A 36 1.48 4.95 0.49
CA TRP A 36 0.96 3.69 1.01
C TRP A 36 0.07 2.99 0.00
N ASP A 37 -0.95 3.70 -0.50
CA ASP A 37 -1.87 3.17 -1.50
C ASP A 37 -1.15 2.81 -2.80
N PHE A 38 -0.13 3.57 -3.19
CA PHE A 38 0.72 3.26 -4.35
C PHE A 38 1.41 1.89 -4.23
N TYR A 39 1.93 1.55 -3.04
CA TYR A 39 2.60 0.27 -2.82
C TYR A 39 1.61 -0.88 -2.68
N PHE A 40 0.62 -0.75 -1.78
CA PHE A 40 -0.29 -1.84 -1.44
C PHE A 40 -1.34 -2.16 -2.53
N THR A 41 -1.59 -1.27 -3.49
CA THR A 41 -2.45 -1.59 -4.64
C THR A 41 -1.93 -2.78 -5.44
N ARG A 42 -0.61 -2.98 -5.49
CA ARG A 42 0.01 -4.07 -6.26
C ARG A 42 -0.20 -5.45 -5.65
N ARG A 43 -0.57 -5.54 -4.36
CA ARG A 43 -0.80 -6.78 -3.58
C ARG A 43 0.20 -7.90 -3.87
N LYS A 44 1.49 -7.55 -4.00
CA LYS A 44 2.54 -8.53 -4.24
C LYS A 44 2.96 -9.18 -2.92
N PRO A 45 3.20 -10.51 -2.90
CA PRO A 45 3.80 -11.16 -1.76
C PRO A 45 5.16 -10.55 -1.43
N CYS A 46 5.40 -10.19 -0.17
CA CYS A 46 6.64 -9.58 0.28
C CYS A 46 6.91 -9.84 1.75
N PHE A 47 8.18 -9.81 2.14
CA PHE A 47 8.56 -9.70 3.53
C PHE A 47 8.51 -8.24 3.96
N VAL A 48 8.07 -8.02 5.20
CA VAL A 48 7.86 -6.71 5.79
C VAL A 48 8.66 -6.65 7.08
N LEU A 49 9.44 -5.60 7.26
CA LEU A 49 10.15 -5.32 8.50
C LEU A 49 9.60 -4.05 9.13
N PHE A 50 9.08 -4.19 10.35
CA PHE A 50 8.55 -3.10 11.15
C PHE A 50 9.60 -2.62 12.15
N HIS A 51 9.94 -1.33 12.11
CA HIS A 51 10.72 -0.67 13.15
C HIS A 51 9.75 -0.08 14.16
N LEU A 52 9.59 -0.74 15.30
CA LEU A 52 8.65 -0.34 16.34
C LEU A 52 9.22 0.82 17.16
N LYS A 53 8.33 1.67 17.67
CA LYS A 53 8.70 2.85 18.49
C LYS A 53 9.42 2.50 19.80
N ASN A 54 9.27 1.28 20.28
CA ASN A 54 9.99 0.79 21.45
C ASN A 54 11.44 0.36 21.13
N GLY A 55 11.89 0.52 19.88
CA GLY A 55 13.21 0.11 19.41
C GLY A 55 13.29 -1.35 18.96
N ALA A 56 12.23 -2.15 19.15
CA ALA A 56 12.19 -3.53 18.69
C ALA A 56 11.91 -3.60 17.18
N LYS A 57 12.36 -4.70 16.57
CA LYS A 57 12.07 -5.03 15.17
C LYS A 57 11.12 -6.22 15.11
N LEU A 58 10.21 -6.19 14.16
CA LEU A 58 9.27 -7.29 13.92
C LEU A 58 9.22 -7.60 12.43
N GLY A 59 9.40 -8.87 12.08
CA GLY A 59 9.27 -9.36 10.72
C GLY A 59 7.86 -9.88 10.48
N GLY A 60 7.35 -9.67 9.28
CA GLY A 60 6.06 -10.20 8.84
C GLY A 60 6.11 -10.64 7.40
N PHE A 61 5.33 -11.65 7.04
CA PHE A 61 5.09 -12.00 5.65
C PHE A 61 3.72 -11.48 5.23
N TYR A 62 3.72 -10.62 4.21
CA TYR A 62 2.52 -10.06 3.61
C TYR A 62 2.19 -10.84 2.33
N ASN A 63 1.07 -11.55 2.32
CA ASN A 63 0.59 -12.32 1.16
C ASN A 63 -0.95 -12.28 1.06
N THR A 64 -1.57 -13.25 0.38
CA THR A 64 -3.01 -13.30 0.08
C THR A 64 -3.92 -13.24 1.28
N GLU A 65 -3.46 -13.71 2.45
CA GLU A 65 -4.24 -13.64 3.69
C GLU A 65 -3.89 -12.42 4.53
N SER A 66 -3.03 -11.52 4.04
CA SER A 66 -2.63 -10.29 4.74
C SER A 66 -3.47 -9.08 4.29
N TYR A 67 -3.52 -8.04 5.11
CA TYR A 67 -4.35 -6.86 4.82
C TYR A 67 -3.67 -5.57 5.27
N ALA A 68 -3.65 -4.56 4.41
CA ALA A 68 -3.23 -3.21 4.75
C ALA A 68 -4.42 -2.27 4.62
N THR A 69 -4.67 -1.48 5.67
CA THR A 69 -5.77 -0.52 5.66
C THR A 69 -5.43 0.63 4.73
N SER A 70 -6.37 1.02 3.88
CA SER A 70 -6.22 2.14 2.94
C SER A 70 -6.80 3.45 3.50
N TYR A 71 -6.61 4.53 2.76
CA TYR A 71 -7.25 5.83 3.03
C TYR A 71 -8.75 5.69 3.34
N PRO A 72 -9.31 6.40 4.35
CA PRO A 72 -8.72 7.50 5.14
C PRO A 72 -8.04 7.08 6.45
N ARG A 73 -8.01 5.78 6.80
CA ARG A 73 -7.35 5.25 8.00
C ARG A 73 -6.21 4.32 7.61
N GLU A 74 -5.27 4.86 6.84
CA GLU A 74 -4.10 4.11 6.40
C GLU A 74 -3.13 3.79 7.54
N GLY A 75 -2.33 2.74 7.34
CA GLY A 75 -1.19 2.42 8.20
C GLY A 75 -1.33 1.20 9.10
N ASP A 76 -2.53 0.66 9.31
CA ASP A 76 -2.64 -0.62 10.01
C ASP A 76 -2.35 -1.76 9.02
N ILE A 77 -1.41 -2.65 9.37
CA ILE A 77 -1.06 -3.83 8.57
C ILE A 77 -1.29 -5.08 9.40
N TYR A 78 -2.09 -5.99 8.85
CA TYR A 78 -2.16 -7.38 9.24
C TYR A 78 -1.21 -8.21 8.37
N VAL A 79 -0.32 -8.98 8.99
CA VAL A 79 0.54 -9.98 8.36
C VAL A 79 0.14 -11.37 8.82
N GLN A 80 0.09 -12.32 7.89
CA GLN A 80 -0.35 -13.69 8.17
C GLN A 80 0.69 -14.52 8.94
N THR A 81 1.98 -14.20 8.79
CA THR A 81 3.08 -14.92 9.46
C THR A 81 4.03 -13.91 10.06
N ILE A 82 4.52 -14.19 11.26
CA ILE A 82 5.43 -13.33 12.02
C ILE A 82 6.79 -14.01 12.09
N TYR A 83 7.84 -13.21 11.97
CA TYR A 83 9.22 -13.63 12.09
C TYR A 83 9.89 -12.81 13.20
N PRO A 84 10.60 -13.44 14.14
CA PRO A 84 11.50 -12.72 15.01
C PRO A 84 12.60 -12.09 14.15
N VAL A 85 13.00 -10.88 14.51
CA VAL A 85 14.06 -10.15 13.81
C VAL A 85 15.12 -9.76 14.83
N ASP A 86 16.37 -10.03 14.49
CA ASP A 86 17.51 -9.69 15.33
C ASP A 86 17.87 -8.20 15.25
N GLU A 87 18.89 -7.77 16.00
CA GLU A 87 19.35 -6.38 15.98
C GLU A 87 19.90 -5.96 14.61
N ASN A 88 20.43 -6.89 13.82
CA ASN A 88 20.97 -6.65 12.49
C ASN A 88 19.87 -6.50 11.42
N GLY A 89 18.62 -6.88 11.72
CA GLY A 89 17.52 -6.88 10.77
C GLY A 89 17.38 -8.19 10.00
N GLU A 90 18.03 -9.26 10.45
CA GLU A 90 17.92 -10.59 9.87
C GLU A 90 16.64 -11.30 10.37
N PHE A 91 15.91 -11.91 9.43
CA PHE A 91 14.70 -12.67 9.73
C PHE A 91 15.08 -14.06 10.24
N GLY A 92 14.58 -14.42 11.43
CA GLY A 92 14.70 -15.77 11.97
C GLY A 92 13.64 -16.74 11.41
N ASP A 93 13.41 -17.83 12.13
CA ASP A 93 12.38 -18.82 11.76
C ASP A 93 10.95 -18.29 12.01
N PRO A 94 9.97 -18.65 11.17
CA PRO A 94 8.58 -18.25 11.39
C PRO A 94 8.07 -18.75 12.74
N ILE A 95 7.29 -17.92 13.43
CA ILE A 95 6.65 -18.33 14.68
C ILE A 95 5.54 -19.34 14.34
N GLU A 96 5.79 -20.61 14.66
CA GLU A 96 4.81 -21.69 14.54
C GLU A 96 3.59 -21.41 15.44
N ASP A 97 2.41 -21.86 15.01
CA ASP A 97 1.11 -21.66 15.69
C ASP A 97 0.66 -20.19 15.86
N SER A 98 1.26 -19.26 15.12
CA SER A 98 0.79 -17.87 15.06
C SER A 98 -0.35 -17.71 14.04
N ALA A 99 -1.43 -17.04 14.44
CA ALA A 99 -2.47 -16.57 13.53
C ALA A 99 -2.14 -15.21 12.90
N GLY A 100 -0.86 -14.83 12.85
CA GLY A 100 -0.41 -13.53 12.37
C GLY A 100 -0.49 -12.42 13.42
N ALA A 101 -0.22 -11.19 12.99
CA ALA A 101 -0.28 -10.00 13.84
C ALA A 101 -0.85 -8.80 13.10
N ILE A 102 -1.57 -7.95 13.85
CA ILE A 102 -1.98 -6.62 13.42
C ILE A 102 -1.01 -5.61 14.04
N ILE A 103 -0.25 -4.93 13.19
CA ILE A 103 0.63 -3.84 13.57
C ILE A 103 -0.10 -2.54 13.25
N ARG A 104 -0.40 -1.76 14.30
CA ARG A 104 -1.08 -0.47 14.16
C ARG A 104 -0.12 0.61 13.69
N LYS A 105 -0.63 1.59 12.93
CA LYS A 105 0.14 2.73 12.40
C LYS A 105 0.93 3.48 13.47
N ASP A 106 0.38 3.55 14.68
CA ASP A 106 0.95 4.29 15.80
C ASP A 106 2.08 3.54 16.52
N GLN A 107 2.30 2.26 16.24
CA GLN A 107 3.32 1.43 16.89
C GLN A 107 4.66 1.41 16.16
N TYR A 108 4.71 1.79 14.88
CA TYR A 108 5.94 1.77 14.07
C TYR A 108 6.29 3.14 13.48
N GLU A 109 7.58 3.32 13.24
CA GLU A 109 8.14 4.54 12.64
C GLU A 109 8.48 4.33 11.16
N LEU A 110 9.00 3.14 10.83
CA LEU A 110 9.42 2.76 9.48
C LEU A 110 8.92 1.35 9.16
N VAL A 111 8.56 1.14 7.89
CA VAL A 111 8.24 -0.16 7.33
C VAL A 111 9.12 -0.36 6.09
N GLU A 112 9.90 -1.43 6.09
CA GLU A 112 10.68 -1.85 4.93
C GLU A 112 10.03 -3.05 4.27
N PHE A 113 10.16 -3.13 2.94
CA PHE A 113 9.59 -4.21 2.15
C PHE A 113 10.68 -4.90 1.34
N PHE A 114 10.71 -6.23 1.42
CA PHE A 114 11.67 -7.06 0.70
C PHE A 114 10.91 -7.98 -0.27
N SER A 115 11.37 -8.00 -1.52
CA SER A 115 10.85 -8.93 -2.53
C SER A 115 11.23 -10.35 -2.17
N ILE A 116 10.33 -11.29 -2.43
CA ILE A 116 10.68 -12.71 -2.40
C ILE A 116 11.68 -12.96 -3.53
N PRO A 117 12.86 -13.53 -3.26
CA PRO A 117 13.75 -13.97 -4.33
C PRO A 117 12.98 -14.99 -5.18
N GLU A 118 12.86 -14.71 -6.49
CA GLU A 118 12.28 -15.67 -7.44
C GLU A 118 13.17 -16.92 -7.42
N GLY A 119 12.75 -17.94 -6.67
CA GLY A 119 13.37 -19.25 -6.71
C GLY A 119 13.20 -19.81 -8.12
N GLU A 120 14.30 -20.23 -8.73
CA GLU A 120 14.35 -20.90 -10.02
C GLU A 120 13.17 -21.86 -10.19
N ASN A 121 12.41 -21.66 -11.27
CA ASN A 121 11.40 -22.61 -11.74
C ASN A 121 12.11 -23.94 -12.03
N ASN A 122 12.18 -24.82 -11.04
CA ASN A 122 12.40 -26.24 -11.30
C ASN A 122 11.07 -26.76 -11.87
N GLU A 123 10.87 -26.55 -13.17
CA GLU A 123 9.94 -27.36 -13.95
C GLU A 123 10.29 -28.83 -13.68
N PRO A 124 9.32 -29.68 -13.29
CA PRO A 124 9.57 -31.09 -13.29
C PRO A 124 9.80 -31.50 -14.75
N GLU A 125 11.00 -31.98 -15.07
CA GLU A 125 11.22 -32.77 -16.29
C GLU A 125 10.27 -33.97 -16.21
N ASP A 126 9.20 -33.93 -17.02
CA ASP A 126 8.35 -35.08 -17.30
C ASP A 126 9.24 -36.27 -17.70
N GLN A 127 9.24 -37.32 -16.87
CA GLN A 127 9.72 -38.67 -17.20
C GLN A 127 8.53 -39.59 -17.45
#